data_AF-A0A7W9BLR6-F1
#
_entry.id   AF-A0A7W9BLR6-F1
#
_cell.length_a   1.000
_cell.length_b   1.000
_cell.length_c   1.000
_cell.angle_alpha   90.00
_cell.angle_beta   90.00
_cell.angle_gamma   90.00
#
_symmetry.space_group_name_H-M   'P 1'
#
loop_
_entity.id
_entity.type
_entity.pdbx_description
1 polymer ?
#
loop_
_entity_poly.entity_id
_entity_poly.type
_entity_poly.pdbx_seq_one_letter_code
_entity_poly.pdbx_strand_id
1 'polypeptide(L)'
;MLRLIAMLTTCFVASSAQAAPLSWTQTTNWVLWQYGGIVFATLLVLFAILHKRGSPAVDEIVVPSVPATPMFEETLLTTLFHTARLNGEISQTAMQALLRSYKNLTGKSVSQNMITAKYAHQAETADLLSIMAPFSRIERDTMMRGCVDVAVANGEIGPRENDFLLELKTALDLDSTVLHNQIRAALRPDVTVPPRQFLAA
;
A
#
# COMPACT_ATOMS: atom_id res chain seq x y z
N MET A 1 -24.90 -0.65 2.83
CA MET A 1 -24.76 -0.56 4.30
C MET A 1 -25.85 0.27 4.97
N LEU A 2 -26.12 1.53 4.56
CA LEU A 2 -27.17 2.36 5.18
C LEU A 2 -28.58 1.73 5.20
N ARG A 3 -28.96 1.02 4.12
CA ARG A 3 -30.27 0.33 4.03
C ARG A 3 -30.42 -0.83 5.02
N LEU A 4 -29.32 -1.47 5.41
CA LEU A 4 -29.35 -2.58 6.37
C LEU A 4 -29.54 -2.06 7.81
N ILE A 5 -28.95 -0.91 8.12
CA ILE A 5 -29.05 -0.24 9.41
C ILE A 5 -30.47 0.30 9.64
N ALA A 6 -31.07 0.91 8.62
CA ALA A 6 -32.45 1.41 8.68
C ALA A 6 -33.50 0.29 8.83
N MET A 7 -33.20 -0.92 8.34
CA MET A 7 -34.09 -2.08 8.46
C MET A 7 -33.99 -2.75 9.83
N LEU A 8 -32.79 -2.74 10.44
CA LEU A 8 -32.58 -3.24 11.81
C LEU A 8 -33.21 -2.32 12.86
N THR A 9 -33.20 -1.00 12.65
CA THR A 9 -33.83 -0.06 13.59
C THR A 9 -35.37 -0.12 13.55
N THR A 10 -35.98 -0.33 12.39
CA THR A 10 -37.45 -0.43 12.27
C THR A 10 -38.01 -1.74 12.82
N CYS A 11 -37.30 -2.86 12.66
CA CYS A 11 -37.67 -4.12 13.30
C CYS A 11 -37.61 -4.06 14.83
N PHE A 12 -36.69 -3.27 15.40
CA PHE A 12 -36.52 -3.16 16.85
C PHE A 12 -37.64 -2.35 17.55
N VAL A 13 -38.19 -1.34 16.86
CA VAL A 13 -39.30 -0.51 17.37
C VAL A 13 -40.64 -1.23 17.33
N ALA A 14 -40.82 -2.19 16.40
CA ALA A 14 -42.06 -2.97 16.31
C ALA A 14 -42.23 -3.99 17.45
N SER A 15 -41.13 -4.44 18.08
CA SER A 15 -41.17 -5.42 19.17
C SER A 15 -41.56 -4.85 20.55
N SER A 16 -41.69 -3.53 20.69
CA SER A 16 -42.03 -2.89 21.98
C SER A 16 -43.53 -2.68 22.21
N ALA A 17 -44.40 -3.06 21.28
CA ALA A 17 -45.84 -2.75 21.35
C ALA A 17 -46.70 -3.78 22.09
N GLN A 18 -46.17 -4.95 22.47
CA GLN A 18 -46.92 -6.00 23.16
C GLN A 18 -46.09 -6.61 24.29
N ALA A 19 -46.20 -6.04 25.49
CA ALA A 19 -45.73 -6.70 26.70
C ALA A 19 -46.77 -6.53 27.82
N ALA A 20 -47.32 -7.67 28.25
CA ALA A 20 -48.02 -7.83 29.52
C ALA A 20 -47.19 -7.25 30.68
N PRO A 21 -47.77 -6.95 31.86
CA PRO A 21 -47.03 -6.36 32.98
C PRO A 21 -45.91 -7.31 33.44
N LEU A 22 -44.71 -7.05 32.94
CA LEU A 22 -43.48 -7.72 33.32
C LEU A 22 -43.13 -7.30 34.75
N SER A 23 -42.77 -8.27 35.58
CA SER A 23 -42.30 -8.01 36.94
C SER A 23 -41.11 -7.03 36.95
N TRP A 24 -40.94 -6.27 38.02
CA TRP A 24 -39.92 -5.20 38.13
C TRP A 24 -38.47 -5.69 37.84
N THR A 25 -38.21 -6.98 38.08
CA THR A 25 -36.95 -7.67 37.78
C THR A 25 -36.77 -7.98 36.29
N GLN A 26 -37.86 -8.24 35.56
CA GLN A 26 -37.82 -8.47 34.12
C GLN A 26 -37.64 -7.17 33.33
N THR A 27 -38.28 -6.07 33.76
CA THR A 27 -38.07 -4.74 33.14
C THR A 27 -36.66 -4.23 33.35
N THR A 28 -36.08 -4.38 34.55
CA THR A 28 -34.68 -3.99 34.80
C THR A 28 -33.69 -4.81 33.96
N ASN A 29 -33.87 -6.14 33.87
CA ASN A 29 -33.03 -6.98 33.01
C ASN A 29 -33.17 -6.63 31.52
N TRP A 30 -34.37 -6.30 31.06
CA TRP A 30 -34.62 -5.92 29.67
C TRP A 30 -33.94 -4.59 29.31
N VAL A 31 -34.04 -3.61 30.21
CA VAL A 31 -33.39 -2.30 30.06
C VAL A 31 -31.86 -2.44 30.08
N LEU A 32 -31.30 -3.26 30.98
CA LEU A 32 -29.86 -3.56 31.02
C LEU A 32 -29.36 -4.23 29.73
N TRP A 33 -30.14 -5.14 29.15
CA TRP A 33 -29.83 -5.77 27.87
C TRP A 33 -29.85 -4.78 26.70
N GLN A 34 -30.82 -3.85 26.69
CA GLN A 34 -30.88 -2.82 25.67
C GLN A 34 -29.70 -1.86 25.74
N TYR A 35 -29.38 -1.35 26.93
CA TYR A 35 -28.22 -0.47 27.11
C TYR A 35 -26.90 -1.20 26.84
N GLY A 36 -26.77 -2.45 27.29
CA GLY A 36 -25.59 -3.28 27.01
C GLY A 36 -25.40 -3.55 25.51
N GLY A 37 -26.47 -3.85 24.78
CA GLY A 37 -26.45 -4.05 23.33
C GLY A 37 -26.07 -2.79 22.56
N ILE A 38 -26.57 -1.62 22.98
CA ILE A 38 -26.22 -0.34 22.35
C ILE A 38 -24.75 0.00 22.59
N VAL A 39 -24.24 -0.18 23.82
CA VAL A 39 -22.83 0.07 24.15
C VAL A 39 -21.91 -0.89 23.38
N PHE A 40 -22.30 -2.16 23.25
CA PHE A 40 -21.53 -3.13 22.46
C PHE A 40 -21.52 -2.77 20.97
N ALA A 41 -22.65 -2.34 20.41
CA ALA A 41 -22.75 -1.89 19.02
C ALA A 41 -21.90 -0.63 18.76
N THR A 42 -21.92 0.35 19.67
CA THR A 42 -21.09 1.56 19.53
C THR A 42 -19.61 1.25 19.64
N LEU A 43 -19.21 0.34 20.53
CA LEU A 43 -17.82 -0.14 20.62
C LEU A 43 -17.38 -0.88 19.36
N LEU A 44 -18.23 -1.71 18.75
CA LEU A 44 -17.92 -2.38 17.47
C LEU A 44 -17.80 -1.38 16.32
N VAL A 45 -18.64 -0.35 16.28
CA VAL A 45 -18.52 0.72 15.28
C VAL A 45 -17.23 1.52 15.50
N LEU A 46 -16.91 1.86 16.75
CA LEU A 46 -15.68 2.55 17.10
C LEU A 46 -14.44 1.71 16.74
N PHE A 47 -14.48 0.40 17.04
CA PHE A 47 -13.44 -0.56 16.67
C PHE A 47 -13.33 -0.67 15.15
N ALA A 48 -14.43 -0.73 14.40
CA ALA A 48 -14.40 -0.75 12.94
C ALA A 48 -13.84 0.56 12.35
N ILE A 49 -14.12 1.71 12.97
CA ILE A 49 -13.55 3.01 12.59
C ILE A 49 -12.05 3.07 12.91
N LEU A 50 -11.65 2.63 14.10
CA LEU A 50 -10.25 2.57 14.53
C LEU A 50 -9.46 1.58 13.68
N HIS A 51 -10.03 0.42 13.34
CA HIS A 51 -9.41 -0.59 12.48
C HIS A 51 -9.36 -0.13 11.01
N LYS A 52 -10.33 0.67 10.55
CA LYS A 52 -10.24 1.37 9.26
C LYS A 52 -9.19 2.48 9.27
N ARG A 53 -9.00 3.17 10.40
CA ARG A 53 -7.97 4.21 10.59
C ARG A 53 -6.58 3.64 10.86
N GLY A 54 -6.47 2.36 11.23
CA GLY A 54 -5.20 1.64 11.39
C GLY A 54 -4.60 1.13 10.08
N SER A 55 -5.36 1.14 8.98
CA SER A 55 -4.73 1.32 7.67
C SER A 55 -4.51 2.82 7.51
N PRO A 56 -3.27 3.31 7.54
CA PRO A 56 -3.03 4.63 6.98
C PRO A 56 -3.54 4.53 5.54
N ALA A 57 -4.68 5.17 5.28
CA ALA A 57 -4.87 5.85 4.02
C ALA A 57 -3.73 6.86 3.99
N VAL A 58 -2.54 6.37 3.61
CA VAL A 58 -1.63 7.16 2.80
C VAL A 58 -2.56 7.70 1.74
N ASP A 59 -2.81 9.01 1.78
CA ASP A 59 -3.36 9.70 0.64
C ASP A 59 -2.48 9.28 -0.52
N GLU A 60 -2.97 8.27 -1.24
CA GLU A 60 -2.36 7.70 -2.42
C GLU A 60 -2.42 8.87 -3.38
N ILE A 61 -1.34 9.64 -3.41
CA ILE A 61 -1.08 10.59 -4.46
C ILE A 61 -1.07 9.69 -5.69
N VAL A 62 -2.23 9.55 -6.32
CA VAL A 62 -2.40 8.98 -7.64
C VAL A 62 -1.63 9.91 -8.56
N VAL A 63 -0.31 9.69 -8.60
CA VAL A 63 0.51 10.20 -9.67
C VAL A 63 -0.13 9.61 -10.92
N PRO A 64 -0.56 10.44 -11.89
CA PRO A 64 -1.28 9.95 -13.05
C PRO A 64 -0.50 8.79 -13.65
N SER A 65 -1.14 7.63 -13.74
CA SER A 65 -0.58 6.43 -14.33
C SER A 65 -0.03 6.81 -15.69
N VAL A 66 1.29 6.90 -15.81
CA VAL A 66 1.93 7.04 -17.12
C VAL A 66 1.42 5.87 -17.95
N PRO A 67 0.94 6.07 -19.19
CA PRO A 67 0.63 4.95 -20.08
C PRO A 67 1.93 4.20 -20.33
N ALA A 68 2.19 3.20 -19.48
CA ALA A 68 3.40 2.44 -19.47
C ALA A 68 3.42 1.55 -20.71
N THR A 69 4.51 1.62 -21.48
CA THR A 69 4.73 0.65 -22.55
C THR A 69 4.84 -0.75 -21.91
N PRO A 70 4.37 -1.83 -22.58
CA PRO A 70 4.49 -3.19 -22.05
C PRO A 70 5.93 -3.54 -21.65
N MET A 71 6.91 -3.00 -22.39
CA MET A 71 8.34 -3.16 -22.12
C MET A 71 8.77 -2.47 -20.82
N PHE A 72 8.26 -1.27 -20.53
CA PHE A 72 8.52 -0.61 -19.26
C PHE A 72 7.91 -1.37 -18.08
N GLU A 73 6.66 -1.85 -18.20
CA GLU A 73 6.01 -2.62 -17.12
C GLU A 73 6.78 -3.89 -16.77
N GLU A 74 7.24 -4.60 -17.79
CA GLU A 74 8.05 -5.80 -17.62
C GLU A 74 9.40 -5.50 -16.99
N THR A 75 10.08 -4.44 -17.46
CA THR A 75 11.38 -4.04 -16.91
C THR A 75 11.25 -3.53 -15.47
N LEU A 76 10.20 -2.76 -15.17
CA LEU A 76 9.89 -2.29 -13.83
C LEU A 76 9.69 -3.49 -12.88
N LEU A 77 8.81 -4.42 -13.24
CA LEU A 77 8.52 -5.57 -12.40
C LEU A 77 9.77 -6.45 -12.17
N THR A 78 10.60 -6.64 -13.20
CA THR A 78 11.88 -7.34 -13.09
C THR A 78 12.84 -6.63 -12.13
N THR A 79 12.95 -5.30 -12.23
CA THR A 79 13.84 -4.49 -11.40
C THR A 79 13.41 -4.49 -9.93
N LEU A 80 12.10 -4.38 -9.68
CA LEU A 80 11.55 -4.46 -8.32
C LEU A 80 11.78 -5.84 -7.70
N PHE A 81 11.59 -6.91 -8.49
CA PHE A 81 11.85 -8.27 -8.04
C PHE A 81 13.33 -8.49 -7.71
N HIS A 82 14.23 -7.99 -8.56
CA HIS A 82 15.67 -8.04 -8.31
C HIS A 82 16.04 -7.34 -7.02
N THR A 83 15.51 -6.13 -6.80
CA THR A 83 15.71 -5.35 -5.57
C THR A 83 15.28 -6.14 -4.34
N ALA A 84 14.09 -6.76 -4.38
CA ALA A 84 13.57 -7.58 -3.29
C ALA A 84 14.42 -8.84 -2.99
N ARG A 85 15.22 -9.30 -3.97
CA ARG A 85 16.04 -10.53 -3.89
C ARG A 85 17.50 -10.25 -3.54
N LEU A 86 17.98 -9.01 -3.48
CA LEU A 86 19.40 -8.70 -3.25
C LEU A 86 20.00 -9.32 -1.97
N ASN A 87 19.14 -9.59 -0.98
CA ASN A 87 19.53 -10.27 0.27
C ASN A 87 19.52 -11.80 0.18
N GLY A 88 19.38 -12.38 -1.02
CA GLY A 88 19.42 -13.82 -1.31
C GLY A 88 18.04 -14.47 -1.34
N GLU A 89 17.21 -14.19 -0.34
CA GLU A 89 15.81 -14.64 -0.26
C GLU A 89 14.85 -13.43 -0.23
N ILE A 90 13.69 -13.59 -0.84
CA ILE A 90 12.66 -12.56 -0.82
C ILE A 90 11.82 -12.74 0.42
N SER A 91 11.93 -11.80 1.36
CA SER A 91 11.07 -11.76 2.54
C SER A 91 9.61 -11.48 2.17
N GLN A 92 8.65 -11.93 3.00
CA GLN A 92 7.25 -11.62 2.78
C GLN A 92 6.97 -10.10 2.80
N THR A 93 7.70 -9.34 3.62
CA THR A 93 7.62 -7.87 3.68
C THR A 93 8.08 -7.23 2.36
N ALA A 94 9.20 -7.66 1.80
CA ALA A 94 9.70 -7.16 0.52
C ALA A 94 8.76 -7.54 -0.65
N MET A 95 8.20 -8.75 -0.64
CA MET A 95 7.20 -9.16 -1.63
C MET A 95 5.92 -8.31 -1.56
N GLN A 96 5.42 -8.02 -0.35
CA GLN A 96 4.27 -7.15 -0.18
C GLN A 96 4.56 -5.71 -0.61
N ALA A 97 5.75 -5.19 -0.30
CA ALA A 97 6.19 -3.87 -0.74
C ALA A 97 6.30 -3.78 -2.26
N LEU A 98 6.84 -4.82 -2.92
CA LEU A 98 6.89 -4.93 -4.37
C LEU A 98 5.51 -4.86 -4.99
N LEU A 99 4.57 -5.70 -4.51
CA LEU A 99 3.21 -5.73 -5.03
C LEU A 99 2.49 -4.38 -4.85
N ARG A 100 2.69 -3.75 -3.70
CA ARG A 100 2.15 -2.42 -3.41
C ARG A 100 2.74 -1.36 -4.32
N SER A 101 4.06 -1.31 -4.43
CA SER A 101 4.76 -0.33 -5.26
C SER A 101 4.38 -0.50 -6.73
N TYR A 102 4.40 -1.72 -7.27
CA TYR A 102 3.96 -1.99 -8.64
C TYR A 102 2.53 -1.50 -8.89
N LYS A 103 1.60 -1.80 -7.97
CA LYS A 103 0.21 -1.33 -8.07
C LYS A 103 0.12 0.19 -8.04
N ASN A 104 0.84 0.86 -7.13
CA ASN A 104 0.82 2.31 -6.99
C ASN A 104 1.39 3.01 -8.23
N LEU A 105 2.42 2.44 -8.86
CA LEU A 105 3.10 3.03 -10.01
C LEU A 105 2.38 2.78 -11.34
N THR A 106 1.74 1.62 -11.51
CA THR A 106 1.12 1.21 -12.79
C THR A 106 -0.41 1.20 -12.77
N GLY A 107 -1.02 1.25 -11.59
CA GLY A 107 -2.46 1.01 -11.40
C GLY A 107 -2.89 -0.45 -11.58
N LYS A 108 -1.98 -1.37 -11.93
CA LYS A 108 -2.28 -2.77 -12.20
C LYS A 108 -1.93 -3.67 -11.01
N SER A 109 -2.75 -4.68 -10.77
CA SER A 109 -2.46 -5.72 -9.79
C SER A 109 -1.81 -6.93 -10.45
N VAL A 110 -0.85 -7.52 -9.73
CA VAL A 110 -0.15 -8.74 -10.11
C VAL A 110 -0.21 -9.71 -8.94
N SER A 111 -0.24 -11.02 -9.20
CA SER A 111 -0.22 -12.03 -8.15
C SER A 111 1.21 -12.46 -7.82
N GLN A 112 1.47 -12.75 -6.54
CA GLN A 112 2.75 -13.25 -6.06
C GLN A 112 3.21 -14.51 -6.81
N ASN A 113 2.28 -15.43 -7.11
CA ASN A 113 2.55 -16.66 -7.84
C ASN A 113 3.03 -16.39 -9.27
N MET A 114 2.49 -15.35 -9.93
CA MET A 114 2.93 -14.98 -11.28
C MET A 114 4.34 -14.39 -11.27
N ILE A 115 4.67 -13.57 -10.28
CA ILE A 115 6.01 -12.98 -10.15
C ILE A 115 7.05 -14.06 -9.87
N THR A 116 6.78 -14.93 -8.90
CA THR A 116 7.71 -15.99 -8.52
C THR A 116 7.90 -17.00 -9.66
N ALA A 117 6.85 -17.37 -10.39
CA ALA A 117 6.98 -18.27 -11.54
C ALA A 117 7.72 -17.62 -12.73
N LYS A 118 7.49 -16.33 -12.99
CA LYS A 118 8.07 -15.64 -14.15
C LYS A 118 9.53 -15.21 -13.93
N TYR A 119 9.86 -14.76 -12.73
CA TYR A 119 11.17 -14.15 -12.43
C TYR A 119 12.08 -15.02 -11.54
N ALA A 120 11.68 -16.25 -11.21
CA ALA A 120 12.57 -17.20 -10.51
C ALA A 120 13.92 -17.43 -11.23
N HIS A 121 13.94 -17.26 -12.55
CA HIS A 121 15.05 -17.65 -13.43
C HIS A 121 15.74 -16.49 -14.19
N GLN A 122 15.51 -15.22 -13.83
CA GLN A 122 16.05 -14.03 -14.52
C GLN A 122 16.64 -13.03 -13.51
N ALA A 123 17.60 -12.14 -13.80
CA ALA A 123 18.60 -11.96 -14.85
C ALA A 123 19.85 -11.39 -14.14
N GLU A 124 21.05 -11.48 -14.71
CA GLU A 124 22.21 -10.82 -14.13
C GLU A 124 22.02 -9.29 -14.14
N THR A 125 22.51 -8.61 -13.10
CA THR A 125 22.30 -7.16 -12.89
C THR A 125 22.76 -6.32 -14.10
N ALA A 126 23.79 -6.78 -14.83
CA ALA A 126 24.32 -6.13 -16.01
C ALA A 126 23.31 -6.08 -17.19
N ASP A 127 22.56 -7.15 -17.42
CA ASP A 127 21.58 -7.21 -18.51
C ASP A 127 20.42 -6.25 -18.25
N LEU A 128 20.01 -6.16 -16.97
CA LEU A 128 18.88 -5.34 -16.55
C LEU A 128 19.15 -3.84 -16.73
N LEU A 129 20.35 -3.37 -16.41
CA LEU A 129 20.73 -1.95 -16.54
C LEU A 129 20.87 -1.53 -18.01
N SER A 130 21.24 -2.45 -18.92
CA SER A 130 21.39 -2.15 -20.35
C SER A 130 20.06 -1.84 -21.06
N ILE A 131 18.95 -2.41 -20.56
CA ILE A 131 17.61 -2.27 -21.14
C ILE A 131 16.97 -0.91 -20.80
N MET A 132 17.54 -0.15 -19.86
CA MET A 132 16.93 1.06 -19.30
C MET A 132 17.26 2.36 -20.03
N ALA A 133 18.22 2.32 -20.97
CA ALA A 133 18.65 3.49 -21.75
C ALA A 133 17.53 4.23 -22.53
N PRO A 134 16.52 3.56 -23.13
CA PRO A 134 15.50 4.24 -23.95
C PRO A 134 14.36 4.84 -23.13
N PHE A 135 14.33 4.70 -21.80
CA PHE A 135 13.22 5.17 -20.99
C PHE A 135 13.18 6.69 -20.83
N SER A 136 11.97 7.24 -20.83
CA SER A 136 11.74 8.66 -20.56
C SER A 136 12.16 9.03 -19.14
N ARG A 137 12.45 10.31 -18.90
CA ARG A 137 12.82 10.79 -17.55
C ARG A 137 11.78 10.43 -16.48
N ILE A 138 10.50 10.42 -16.82
CA ILE A 138 9.42 10.08 -15.90
C ILE A 138 9.45 8.59 -15.56
N GLU A 139 9.60 7.72 -16.56
CA GLU A 139 9.74 6.27 -16.37
C GLU A 139 10.96 5.93 -15.51
N ARG A 140 12.09 6.61 -15.73
CA ARG A 140 13.31 6.44 -14.92
C ARG A 140 13.10 6.87 -13.47
N ASP A 141 12.43 8.00 -13.21
CA ASP A 141 12.09 8.43 -11.84
C ASP A 141 11.13 7.46 -11.14
N THR A 142 10.11 6.99 -11.87
CA THR A 142 9.14 6.00 -11.40
C THR A 142 9.82 4.68 -11.02
N MET A 143 10.75 4.21 -11.85
CA MET A 143 11.52 3.00 -11.58
C MET A 143 12.38 3.13 -10.33
N MET A 144 13.11 4.23 -10.21
CA MET A 144 13.92 4.50 -9.02
C MET A 144 13.06 4.53 -7.75
N ARG A 145 11.92 5.23 -7.80
CA ARG A 145 11.00 5.32 -6.66
C ARG A 145 10.51 3.95 -6.22
N GLY A 146 10.12 3.10 -7.16
CA GLY A 146 9.65 1.77 -6.81
C GLY A 146 10.74 0.90 -6.19
N CYS A 147 11.98 1.02 -6.67
CA CYS A 147 13.10 0.27 -6.10
C CYS A 147 13.41 0.74 -4.67
N VAL A 148 13.35 2.05 -4.41
CA VAL A 148 13.52 2.61 -3.07
C VAL A 148 12.42 2.11 -2.11
N ASP A 149 11.16 2.09 -2.55
CA ASP A 149 10.04 1.58 -1.74
C ASP A 149 10.24 0.12 -1.33
N VAL A 150 10.78 -0.69 -2.25
CA VAL A 150 11.07 -2.11 -2.00
C VAL A 150 12.29 -2.29 -1.10
N ALA A 151 13.36 -1.52 -1.32
CA ALA A 151 14.57 -1.57 -0.49
C ALA A 151 14.28 -1.18 0.96
N VAL A 152 13.45 -0.15 1.18
CA VAL A 152 13.08 0.34 2.52
C VAL A 152 11.99 -0.53 3.18
N ALA A 153 11.49 -1.59 2.53
CA ALA A 153 10.37 -2.39 3.03
C ALA A 153 10.59 -2.96 4.44
N ASN A 154 11.85 -3.18 4.83
CA ASN A 154 12.22 -3.71 6.14
C ASN A 154 12.53 -2.60 7.16
N GLY A 155 12.33 -1.32 6.82
CA GLY A 155 12.60 -0.15 7.67
C GLY A 155 14.05 0.36 7.61
N GLU A 156 14.96 -0.39 6.99
CA GLU A 156 16.36 -0.03 6.78
C GLU A 156 16.78 -0.44 5.37
N ILE A 157 17.77 0.25 4.81
CA ILE A 157 18.38 -0.11 3.52
C ILE A 157 19.69 -0.84 3.81
N GLY A 158 19.79 -2.10 3.36
CA GLY A 158 21.00 -2.89 3.46
C GLY A 158 22.12 -2.39 2.53
N PRO A 159 23.38 -2.77 2.78
CA PRO A 159 24.52 -2.34 1.95
C PRO A 159 24.36 -2.74 0.48
N ARG A 160 23.88 -3.97 0.20
CA ARG A 160 23.66 -4.45 -1.18
C ARG A 160 22.55 -3.69 -1.92
N GLU A 161 21.49 -3.33 -1.19
CA GLU A 161 20.39 -2.52 -1.75
C GLU A 161 20.86 -1.11 -2.05
N ASN A 162 21.64 -0.51 -1.15
CA ASN A 162 22.23 0.80 -1.38
C ASN A 162 23.18 0.82 -2.58
N ASP A 163 24.05 -0.18 -2.70
CA ASP A 163 24.98 -0.31 -3.84
C ASP A 163 24.20 -0.45 -5.15
N PHE A 164 23.18 -1.31 -5.18
CA PHE A 164 22.31 -1.46 -6.35
C PHE A 164 21.55 -0.17 -6.69
N LEU A 165 21.03 0.56 -5.70
CA LEU A 165 20.35 1.84 -5.95
C LEU A 165 21.29 2.90 -6.52
N LEU A 166 22.57 2.92 -6.10
CA LEU A 166 23.58 3.81 -6.65
C LEU A 166 23.96 3.43 -8.10
N GLU A 167 24.08 2.14 -8.40
CA GLU A 167 24.29 1.63 -9.75
C GLU A 167 23.09 1.97 -10.65
N LEU A 168 21.88 1.70 -10.19
CA LEU A 168 20.64 2.03 -10.88
C LEU A 168 20.53 3.53 -11.14
N LYS A 169 20.90 4.37 -10.16
CA LYS A 169 20.91 5.83 -10.33
C LYS A 169 21.83 6.26 -11.45
N THR A 170 22.99 5.62 -11.53
CA THR A 170 24.00 5.90 -12.55
C THR A 170 23.52 5.44 -13.92
N ALA A 171 22.94 4.25 -14.02
CA ALA A 171 22.37 3.71 -15.26
C ALA A 171 21.17 4.53 -15.78
N LEU A 172 20.35 5.06 -14.86
CA LEU A 172 19.20 5.90 -15.19
C LEU A 172 19.55 7.37 -15.42
N ASP A 173 20.82 7.76 -15.28
CA ASP A 173 21.29 9.15 -15.39
C ASP A 173 20.47 10.12 -14.53
N LEU A 174 20.23 9.73 -13.27
CA LEU A 174 19.46 10.51 -12.30
C LEU A 174 20.40 11.31 -11.39
N ASP A 175 19.96 12.52 -11.04
CA ASP A 175 20.71 13.37 -10.11
C ASP A 175 20.75 12.74 -8.70
N SER A 176 21.89 12.85 -8.03
CA SER A 176 22.13 12.32 -6.67
C SER A 176 21.12 12.85 -5.66
N THR A 177 20.61 14.07 -5.88
CA THR A 177 19.60 14.69 -5.01
C THR A 177 18.26 13.95 -5.05
N VAL A 178 17.91 13.32 -6.18
CA VAL A 178 16.63 12.60 -6.36
C VAL A 178 16.61 11.36 -5.49
N LEU A 179 17.66 10.53 -5.56
CA LEU A 179 17.78 9.32 -4.76
C LEU A 179 17.72 9.62 -3.25
N HIS A 180 18.48 10.62 -2.79
CA HIS A 180 18.48 11.00 -1.36
C HIS A 180 17.11 11.50 -0.88
N ASN A 181 16.39 12.26 -1.71
CA ASN A 181 15.05 12.73 -1.38
C ASN A 181 14.05 11.57 -1.33
N GLN A 182 14.14 10.61 -2.25
CA GLN A 182 13.27 9.44 -2.27
C GLN A 182 13.54 8.51 -1.09
N ILE A 183 14.79 8.22 -0.76
CA ILE A 183 15.17 7.45 0.44
C ILE A 183 14.64 8.12 1.71
N ARG A 184 14.83 9.44 1.82
CA ARG A 184 14.34 10.21 2.97
C ARG A 184 12.82 10.15 3.10
N ALA A 185 12.09 10.26 1.98
CA ALA A 185 10.64 10.17 1.96
C ALA A 185 10.15 8.76 2.35
N ALA A 186 10.82 7.71 1.87
CA ALA A 186 10.48 6.33 2.20
C ALA A 186 10.77 5.96 3.67
N LEU A 187 11.87 6.45 4.25
CA LEU A 187 12.24 6.19 5.65
C LEU A 187 11.45 7.03 6.68
N ARG A 188 10.80 8.12 6.25
CA ARG A 188 9.99 9.00 7.13
C ARG A 188 8.59 9.18 6.55
N PRO A 189 7.70 8.18 6.69
CA PRO A 189 6.32 8.30 6.21
C PRO A 189 5.54 9.44 6.91
N ASP A 190 6.00 9.90 8.08
CA ASP A 190 5.37 10.99 8.85
C ASP A 190 5.69 12.41 8.34
N VAL A 191 6.61 12.55 7.38
CA VAL A 191 6.92 13.85 6.76
C VAL A 191 6.35 13.83 5.36
N THR A 192 5.12 14.33 5.21
CA THR A 192 4.53 14.65 3.91
C THR A 192 5.42 15.66 3.19
N VAL A 193 6.31 15.17 2.34
CA VAL A 193 7.04 16.03 1.41
C VAL A 193 5.98 16.56 0.44
N PRO A 194 5.71 17.87 0.38
CA PRO A 194 4.72 18.40 -0.54
C PRO A 194 5.12 18.02 -1.96
N PRO A 195 4.18 17.57 -2.81
CA PRO A 195 4.48 17.24 -4.18
C PRO A 195 5.12 18.46 -4.83
N ARG A 196 6.30 18.29 -5.45
CA ARG A 196 6.83 19.31 -6.36
C ARG A 196 5.77 19.48 -7.44
N GLN A 197 5.04 20.58 -7.37
CA GLN A 197 4.25 21.07 -8.48
C GLN A 197 5.24 21.28 -9.63
N PHE A 198 5.28 20.33 -10.56
CA PHE A 198 5.94 20.56 -11.83
C PHE A 198 5.12 21.64 -12.51
N LEU A 199 5.59 22.89 -12.38
CA LEU A 199 5.13 24.00 -13.17
C LEU A 199 5.30 23.60 -14.63
N ALA A 200 4.17 23.43 -15.33
CA ALA A 200 4.16 23.38 -16.77
C ALA A 200 4.74 24.71 -17.28
N ALA A 201 5.89 24.62 -17.93
CA ALA A 201 6.48 25.65 -18.78
C ALA A 201 6.81 24.99 -20.12
#